data_AF-A0A484DH64-F1
#
_entry.id   AF-A0A484DH64-F1
#
_cell.length_a   1.000
_cell.length_b   1.000
_cell.length_c   1.000
_cell.angle_alpha   90.00
_cell.angle_beta   90.00
_cell.angle_gamma   90.00
#
_symmetry.space_group_name_H-M   'P 1'
#
loop_
_entity.id
_entity.type
_entity.pdbx_description
1 polymer ?
#
loop_
_entity_poly.entity_id
_entity_poly.type
_entity_poly.pdbx_seq_one_letter_code
_entity_poly.pdbx_strand_id
1 'polypeptide(L)'
;MLSPVLGRQPILCEQQHSHVYIKWILIERSALRHYVRLLSELSKLIMPEPSVKAPKKGSKKAVSKAVTKTGKKKRKTRKESYAIYVYKVLKQVHPDTGISSKAMGIMNSFVSDIFERIAGESSRLAHYNKRSTITSREIQTAVRLLLPGELAKHAVSEGTKAVTKYTSSK
;
A
#
# COMPACT_ATOMS: atom_id res chain seq x y z
N MET A 1 -40.74 -58.63 -26.65
CA MET A 1 -39.77 -57.56 -26.38
C MET A 1 -39.46 -57.62 -24.88
N LEU A 2 -38.59 -58.54 -24.47
CA LEU A 2 -37.22 -58.27 -24.01
C LEU A 2 -37.13 -57.26 -22.84
N SER A 3 -36.68 -57.81 -21.72
CA SER A 3 -36.35 -57.33 -20.36
C SER A 3 -35.38 -56.12 -20.29
N PRO A 4 -34.71 -55.79 -19.15
CA PRO A 4 -35.07 -55.67 -17.71
C PRO A 4 -34.51 -54.35 -17.09
N VAL A 5 -34.59 -54.18 -15.75
CA VAL A 5 -33.46 -53.84 -14.81
C VAL A 5 -33.87 -52.95 -13.62
N LEU A 6 -33.94 -53.60 -12.45
CA LEU A 6 -33.35 -53.29 -11.14
C LEU A 6 -33.37 -51.84 -10.59
N GLY A 7 -34.21 -51.65 -9.56
CA GLY A 7 -33.78 -51.44 -8.17
C GLY A 7 -32.95 -50.20 -7.79
N ARG A 8 -33.53 -49.35 -6.92
CA ARG A 8 -32.88 -48.86 -5.68
C ARG A 8 -33.83 -48.01 -4.81
N GLN A 9 -33.92 -48.38 -3.53
CA GLN A 9 -34.28 -47.47 -2.42
C GLN A 9 -33.06 -46.57 -2.09
N PRO A 10 -33.08 -45.74 -1.02
CA PRO A 10 -33.74 -44.43 -0.86
C PRO A 10 -32.70 -43.33 -0.51
N ILE A 11 -32.99 -42.03 -0.67
CA ILE A 11 -32.14 -40.98 -0.05
C ILE A 11 -32.95 -39.72 0.32
N LEU A 12 -33.45 -39.74 1.56
CA LEU A 12 -33.67 -38.56 2.38
C LEU A 12 -32.31 -37.98 2.76
N CYS A 13 -31.73 -37.08 1.96
CA CYS A 13 -30.56 -36.29 2.40
C CYS A 13 -30.32 -35.04 1.52
N GLU A 14 -31.32 -34.19 1.32
CA GLU A 14 -31.09 -32.96 0.53
C GLU A 14 -31.82 -31.71 1.05
N GLN A 15 -32.06 -31.64 2.37
CA GLN A 15 -32.72 -30.46 2.97
C GLN A 15 -32.00 -29.82 4.16
N GLN A 16 -30.72 -30.17 4.44
CA GLN A 16 -29.98 -29.57 5.57
C GLN A 16 -28.75 -28.71 5.19
N HIS A 17 -28.28 -28.73 3.93
CA HIS A 17 -27.06 -28.00 3.56
C HIS A 17 -27.28 -26.50 3.27
N SER A 18 -28.49 -26.08 2.89
CA SER A 18 -28.77 -24.67 2.55
C SER A 18 -28.77 -23.74 3.78
N HIS A 19 -29.15 -24.26 4.96
CA HIS A 19 -29.24 -23.45 6.18
C HIS A 19 -27.87 -23.13 6.79
N VAL A 20 -26.89 -24.02 6.61
CA VAL A 20 -25.51 -23.82 7.07
C VAL A 20 -24.80 -22.77 6.22
N TYR A 21 -25.02 -22.80 4.90
CA TYR A 21 -24.44 -21.82 3.98
C TYR A 21 -24.98 -20.39 4.19
N ILE A 22 -26.28 -20.26 4.48
CA ILE A 22 -26.89 -18.96 4.82
C ILE A 22 -26.37 -18.45 6.18
N LYS A 23 -26.22 -19.32 7.19
CA LYS A 23 -25.61 -18.92 8.47
C LYS A 23 -24.13 -18.53 8.32
N TRP A 24 -23.37 -19.20 7.45
CA TRP A 24 -21.97 -18.87 7.18
C TRP A 24 -21.83 -17.48 6.52
N ILE A 25 -22.65 -17.18 5.51
CA ILE A 25 -22.70 -15.85 4.87
C ILE A 25 -23.15 -14.75 5.86
N LEU A 26 -24.08 -15.06 6.77
CA LEU A 26 -24.55 -14.09 7.77
C LEU A 26 -23.50 -13.83 8.87
N ILE A 27 -22.74 -14.85 9.27
CA ILE A 27 -21.63 -14.76 10.23
C ILE A 27 -20.48 -13.95 9.65
N GLU A 28 -20.14 -14.16 8.38
CA GLU A 28 -19.07 -13.44 7.70
C GLU A 28 -19.41 -11.97 7.44
N ARG A 29 -20.69 -11.67 7.17
CA ARG A 29 -21.20 -10.28 7.12
C ARG A 29 -21.23 -9.60 8.49
N SER A 30 -21.33 -10.35 9.59
CA SER A 30 -21.29 -9.77 10.95
C SER A 30 -19.86 -9.38 11.37
N ALA A 31 -18.88 -10.24 11.07
CA ALA A 31 -17.47 -10.00 11.32
C ALA A 31 -16.95 -8.78 10.53
N LEU A 32 -17.36 -8.63 9.26
CA LEU A 32 -17.00 -7.47 8.45
C LEU A 32 -17.63 -6.16 8.96
N ARG A 33 -18.86 -6.18 9.49
CA ARG A 33 -19.47 -5.00 10.10
C ARG A 33 -18.76 -4.57 11.40
N HIS A 34 -18.30 -5.52 12.21
CA HIS A 34 -17.48 -5.21 13.38
C HIS A 34 -16.08 -4.70 13.01
N TYR A 35 -15.45 -5.28 11.98
CA TYR A 35 -14.16 -4.80 11.50
C TYR A 35 -14.24 -3.35 10.96
N VAL A 36 -15.30 -3.00 10.24
CA VAL A 36 -15.53 -1.63 9.74
C VAL A 36 -15.82 -0.65 10.87
N ARG A 37 -16.53 -1.06 11.94
CA ARG A 37 -16.70 -0.22 13.14
C ARG A 37 -15.38 -0.01 13.89
N LEU A 38 -14.60 -1.07 14.11
CA LEU A 38 -13.27 -0.99 14.72
C LEU A 38 -12.30 -0.10 13.93
N LEU A 39 -12.37 -0.13 12.60
CA LEU A 39 -11.59 0.79 11.75
C LEU A 39 -12.06 2.25 11.85
N SER A 40 -13.36 2.49 12.05
CA SER A 40 -13.89 3.84 12.30
C SER A 40 -13.53 4.36 13.70
N GLU A 41 -13.50 3.48 14.71
CA GLU A 41 -13.05 3.79 16.07
C GLU A 41 -11.53 4.07 16.12
N LEU A 42 -10.72 3.25 15.45
CA LEU A 42 -9.26 3.43 15.36
C LEU A 42 -8.88 4.73 14.63
N SER A 43 -9.70 5.17 13.66
CA SER A 43 -9.53 6.47 13.00
C SER A 43 -9.74 7.67 13.93
N LYS A 44 -10.49 7.52 15.04
CA LYS A 44 -10.74 8.60 16.00
C LYS A 44 -9.63 8.72 17.05
N LEU A 45 -8.83 7.66 17.26
CA LEU A 45 -7.76 7.62 18.25
C LEU A 45 -6.38 8.08 17.71
N ILE A 46 -6.27 8.34 16.40
CA ILE A 46 -5.04 8.82 15.76
C ILE A 46 -5.28 10.18 15.13
N MET A 47 -5.28 11.23 15.95
CA MET A 47 -5.07 12.61 15.53
C MET A 47 -4.36 13.37 16.67
N PRO A 48 -3.10 13.79 16.50
CA PRO A 48 -2.60 14.98 17.16
C PRO A 48 -3.01 16.22 16.36
N GLU A 49 -3.71 17.15 17.02
CA GLU A 49 -4.00 18.50 16.55
C GLU A 49 -2.71 19.28 16.19
N PRO A 50 -2.57 19.79 14.96
CA PRO A 50 -1.60 20.84 14.68
C PRO A 50 -2.23 22.23 14.87
N SER A 51 -1.70 22.99 15.83
CA SER A 51 -2.12 24.38 16.06
C SER A 51 -1.94 25.26 14.81
N VAL A 52 -3.03 25.94 14.45
CA VAL A 52 -3.13 26.81 13.28
C VAL A 52 -2.44 28.15 13.60
N LYS A 53 -1.37 28.49 12.88
CA LYS A 53 -0.93 29.88 12.72
C LYS A 53 -1.30 30.34 11.31
N ALA A 54 -2.14 31.37 11.23
CA ALA A 54 -2.71 31.93 10.01
C ALA A 54 -1.64 32.51 9.05
N PRO A 55 -1.82 32.41 7.71
CA PRO A 55 -0.94 33.08 6.75
C PRO A 55 -1.41 34.52 6.45
N LYS A 56 -0.48 35.48 6.53
CA LYS A 56 -0.67 36.86 6.05
C LYS A 56 -0.31 37.00 4.56
N LYS A 57 -1.07 37.88 3.92
CA LYS A 57 -1.20 38.25 2.50
C LYS A 57 -0.06 39.13 1.97
N GLY A 58 0.23 39.01 0.66
CA GLY A 58 1.04 39.94 -0.17
C GLY A 58 2.54 39.60 -0.21
N SER A 59 3.30 39.70 -1.30
CA SER A 59 3.25 40.64 -2.44
C SER A 59 4.15 40.13 -3.58
N LYS A 60 3.83 40.47 -4.83
CA LYS A 60 4.69 40.29 -6.01
C LYS A 60 6.06 40.96 -5.81
N LYS A 61 7.16 40.33 -6.22
CA LYS A 61 8.39 41.04 -6.58
C LYS A 61 9.24 40.32 -7.62
N ALA A 62 9.87 41.18 -8.41
CA ALA A 62 10.37 41.00 -9.75
C ALA A 62 11.62 40.12 -9.88
N VAL A 63 11.79 39.61 -11.10
CA VAL A 63 13.02 39.01 -11.64
C VAL A 63 14.18 40.01 -11.52
N SER A 64 15.29 39.60 -10.92
CA SER A 64 16.58 40.29 -11.01
C SER A 64 17.70 39.31 -11.38
N LYS A 65 18.46 39.71 -12.41
CA LYS A 65 19.60 39.06 -13.07
C LYS A 65 20.57 38.37 -12.11
N ALA A 66 21.00 37.17 -12.51
CA ALA A 66 22.09 36.41 -11.92
C ALA A 66 23.44 37.10 -12.19
N VAL A 67 24.21 37.35 -11.12
CA VAL A 67 25.65 37.62 -11.19
C VAL A 67 26.39 36.33 -10.87
N THR A 68 27.18 35.88 -11.83
CA THR A 68 28.14 34.78 -11.74
C THR A 68 29.21 35.08 -10.69
N LYS A 69 29.23 34.31 -9.59
CA LYS A 69 30.42 34.13 -8.75
C LYS A 69 30.89 32.68 -8.85
N THR A 70 31.90 32.52 -9.69
CA THR A 70 32.84 31.40 -9.80
C THR A 70 33.46 31.09 -8.43
N GLY A 71 33.51 29.80 -8.08
CA GLY A 71 34.16 29.32 -6.87
C GLY A 71 33.27 28.41 -6.00
N LYS A 72 32.81 27.28 -6.53
CA LYS A 72 32.23 26.22 -5.69
C LYS A 72 32.90 24.90 -6.00
N LYS A 73 33.60 24.37 -4.98
CA LYS A 73 34.06 22.98 -4.84
C LYS A 73 33.10 22.04 -5.57
N LYS A 74 33.68 21.22 -6.45
CA LYS A 74 33.06 20.08 -7.17
C LYS A 74 31.80 19.62 -6.43
N ARG A 75 30.63 20.06 -6.91
CA ARG A 75 29.32 19.74 -6.32
C ARG A 75 29.23 18.22 -6.31
N LYS A 76 29.46 17.62 -5.15
CA LYS A 76 29.37 16.17 -4.96
C LYS A 76 28.03 15.76 -5.52
N THR A 77 28.04 14.97 -6.60
CA THR A 77 26.83 14.47 -7.25
C THR A 77 25.97 13.88 -6.13
N ARG A 78 24.77 14.45 -5.92
CA ARG A 78 23.90 14.05 -4.83
C ARG A 78 23.54 12.60 -5.09
N LYS A 79 24.14 11.67 -4.35
CA LYS A 79 23.71 10.27 -4.38
C LYS A 79 22.25 10.28 -3.89
N GLU A 80 21.33 9.91 -4.78
CA GLU A 80 19.96 9.66 -4.40
C GLU A 80 19.98 8.48 -3.42
N SER A 81 19.49 8.72 -2.21
CA SER A 81 19.50 7.73 -1.15
C SER A 81 18.25 7.86 -0.32
N TYR A 82 17.71 6.71 0.09
CA TYR A 82 16.55 6.60 0.94
C TYR A 82 16.85 6.82 2.43
N ALA A 83 18.11 7.09 2.79
CA ALA A 83 18.57 7.14 4.18
C ALA A 83 17.76 8.09 5.09
N ILE A 84 17.34 9.24 4.58
CA ILE A 84 16.52 10.20 5.34
C ILE A 84 15.16 9.60 5.69
N TYR A 85 14.54 8.87 4.76
CA TYR A 85 13.23 8.25 4.96
C TYR A 85 13.32 7.03 5.88
N VAL A 86 14.36 6.21 5.71
CA VAL A 86 14.65 5.08 6.60
C VAL A 86 14.81 5.56 8.04
N TYR A 87 15.52 6.67 8.28
CA TYR A 87 15.67 7.24 9.61
C TYR A 87 14.34 7.76 10.19
N LYS A 88 13.52 8.43 9.37
CA LYS A 88 12.19 8.89 9.79
C LYS A 88 11.28 7.74 10.22
N VAL A 89 11.23 6.66 9.44
CA VAL A 89 10.46 5.47 9.77
C VAL A 89 11.01 4.79 11.02
N LEU A 90 12.34 4.68 11.14
CA LEU A 90 12.98 4.09 12.32
C LEU A 90 12.57 4.82 13.62
N LYS A 91 12.57 6.15 13.62
CA LYS A 91 12.16 6.93 14.80
C LYS A 91 10.67 6.87 15.10
N GLN A 92 9.83 6.53 14.12
CA GLN A 92 8.40 6.28 14.36
C GLN A 92 8.17 4.94 15.06
N VAL A 93 8.98 3.92 14.79
CA VAL A 93 8.85 2.58 15.39
C VAL A 93 9.66 2.41 16.68
N HIS A 94 10.85 3.02 16.74
CA HIS A 94 11.77 2.94 17.87
C HIS A 94 12.46 4.30 18.10
N PRO A 95 11.91 5.17 18.97
CA PRO A 95 12.44 6.52 19.18
C PRO A 95 13.85 6.54 19.78
N ASP A 96 14.24 5.54 20.57
CA ASP A 96 15.52 5.53 21.31
C ASP A 96 16.62 4.71 20.60
N THR A 97 16.29 4.02 19.51
CA THR A 97 17.26 3.18 18.78
C THR A 97 17.98 3.98 17.68
N GLY A 98 19.25 3.64 17.44
CA GLY A 98 20.08 4.14 16.34
C GLY A 98 20.39 3.05 15.32
N ILE A 99 20.76 3.46 14.10
CA ILE A 99 21.15 2.56 13.01
C ILE A 99 22.58 2.88 12.56
N SER A 100 23.41 1.84 12.36
CA SER A 100 24.78 2.01 11.89
C SER A 100 24.83 2.42 10.41
N SER A 101 25.95 3.01 9.98
CA SER A 101 26.15 3.39 8.57
C SER A 101 26.15 2.18 7.61
N LYS A 102 26.67 1.03 8.06
CA LYS A 102 26.64 -0.23 7.30
C LYS A 102 25.22 -0.77 7.15
N ALA A 103 24.44 -0.79 8.24
CA ALA A 103 23.04 -1.20 8.20
C ALA A 103 22.20 -0.24 7.33
N MET A 104 22.48 1.06 7.37
CA MET A 104 21.84 2.03 6.48
C MET A 104 22.11 1.73 5.00
N GLY A 105 23.34 1.32 4.65
CA GLY A 105 23.67 0.88 3.30
C GLY A 105 22.85 -0.34 2.84
N ILE A 106 22.70 -1.33 3.72
CA ILE A 106 21.86 -2.52 3.45
C ILE A 106 20.40 -2.11 3.23
N MET A 107 19.85 -1.25 4.09
CA MET A 107 18.48 -0.78 3.97
C MET A 107 18.25 0.01 2.67
N ASN A 108 19.21 0.84 2.26
CA ASN A 108 19.11 1.56 1.00
C ASN A 108 19.05 0.62 -0.20
N SER A 109 19.91 -0.41 -0.24
CA SER A 109 19.88 -1.43 -1.29
C SER A 109 18.61 -2.27 -1.27
N PHE A 110 18.10 -2.60 -0.07
CA PHE A 110 16.83 -3.34 0.08
C PHE A 110 15.66 -2.57 -0.55
N VAL A 111 15.54 -1.27 -0.29
CA VAL A 111 14.49 -0.44 -0.89
C VAL A 111 14.63 -0.38 -2.41
N SER A 112 15.86 -0.25 -2.92
CA SER A 112 16.12 -0.29 -4.37
C SER A 112 15.73 -1.62 -5.02
N ASP A 113 16.10 -2.77 -4.43
CA ASP A 113 15.77 -4.09 -4.97
C ASP A 113 14.24 -4.30 -5.05
N ILE A 114 13.52 -3.99 -3.97
CA ILE A 114 12.05 -4.10 -3.98
C ILE A 114 11.40 -3.14 -4.97
N PHE A 115 11.93 -1.91 -5.08
CA PHE A 115 11.41 -0.93 -6.04
C PHE A 115 11.58 -1.41 -7.49
N GLU A 116 12.76 -1.90 -7.84
CA GLU A 116 13.04 -2.42 -9.19
C GLU A 116 12.17 -3.63 -9.53
N ARG A 117 11.96 -4.54 -8.57
CA ARG A 117 11.05 -5.68 -8.76
C ARG A 117 9.61 -5.25 -9.00
N ILE A 118 9.08 -4.33 -8.19
CA ILE A 118 7.71 -3.83 -8.34
C ILE A 118 7.56 -3.09 -9.67
N ALA A 119 8.50 -2.21 -10.02
CA ALA A 119 8.47 -1.46 -11.27
C ALA A 119 8.53 -2.39 -12.49
N GLY A 120 9.40 -3.42 -12.44
CA GLY A 120 9.52 -4.43 -13.49
C GLY A 120 8.23 -5.21 -13.72
N GLU A 121 7.63 -5.75 -12.65
CA GLU A 121 6.36 -6.49 -12.74
C GLU A 121 5.20 -5.59 -13.15
N SER A 122 5.16 -4.35 -12.66
CA SER A 122 4.10 -3.40 -13.04
C SER A 122 4.19 -3.01 -14.52
N SER A 123 5.41 -2.87 -15.04
CA SER A 123 5.64 -2.64 -16.47
C SER A 123 5.16 -3.83 -17.31
N ARG A 124 5.51 -5.06 -16.92
CA ARG A 124 5.03 -6.29 -17.59
C ARG A 124 3.50 -6.35 -17.61
N LEU A 125 2.85 -6.07 -16.50
CA LEU A 125 1.38 -6.04 -16.40
C LEU A 125 0.75 -4.96 -17.30
N ALA A 126 1.34 -3.78 -17.40
CA ALA A 126 0.87 -2.73 -18.31
C ALA A 126 0.98 -3.18 -19.78
N HIS A 127 2.10 -3.81 -20.14
CA HIS A 127 2.33 -4.36 -21.47
C HIS A 127 1.35 -5.49 -21.82
N TYR A 128 1.04 -6.40 -20.89
CA TYR A 128 0.03 -7.45 -21.12
C TYR A 128 -1.36 -6.87 -21.40
N ASN A 129 -1.71 -5.78 -20.71
CA ASN A 129 -2.96 -5.06 -20.92
C ASN A 129 -2.91 -4.10 -22.13
N LYS A 130 -1.81 -4.07 -22.90
CA LYS A 130 -1.56 -3.18 -24.04
C LYS A 130 -1.69 -1.69 -23.68
N ARG A 131 -1.33 -1.33 -22.45
CA ARG A 131 -1.32 0.04 -21.95
C ARG A 131 0.11 0.56 -21.86
N SER A 132 0.32 1.81 -22.25
CA SER A 132 1.60 2.52 -22.11
C SER A 132 1.75 3.24 -20.76
N THR A 133 0.69 3.25 -19.94
CA THR A 133 0.66 3.92 -18.64
C THR A 133 0.54 2.91 -17.51
N ILE A 134 1.45 2.98 -16.54
CA ILE A 134 1.38 2.21 -15.30
C ILE A 134 0.47 2.98 -14.32
N THR A 135 -0.63 2.35 -13.90
CA THR A 135 -1.57 2.92 -12.93
C THR A 135 -1.37 2.28 -11.55
N SER A 136 -2.03 2.84 -10.52
CA SER A 136 -2.03 2.25 -9.17
C SER A 136 -2.54 0.80 -9.15
N ARG A 137 -3.35 0.39 -10.14
CA ARG A 137 -3.83 -0.99 -10.28
C ARG A 137 -2.73 -1.97 -10.66
N GLU A 138 -1.85 -1.61 -11.59
CA GLU A 138 -0.69 -2.43 -11.95
C GLU A 138 0.27 -2.55 -10.77
N ILE A 139 0.54 -1.44 -10.05
CA ILE A 139 1.36 -1.48 -8.82
C ILE A 139 0.75 -2.41 -7.77
N GLN A 140 -0.55 -2.27 -7.49
CA GLN A 140 -1.25 -3.09 -6.49
C GLN A 140 -1.20 -4.59 -6.84
N THR A 141 -1.34 -4.91 -8.13
CA THR A 141 -1.29 -6.30 -8.60
C THR A 141 0.14 -6.84 -8.54
N ALA A 142 1.14 -6.06 -8.95
CA ALA A 142 2.56 -6.43 -8.85
C ALA A 142 2.98 -6.71 -7.40
N VAL A 143 2.52 -5.90 -6.44
CA VAL A 143 2.80 -6.12 -5.01
C VAL A 143 2.23 -7.46 -4.52
N ARG A 144 1.04 -7.86 -4.98
CA ARG A 144 0.45 -9.17 -4.63
C ARG A 144 1.18 -10.35 -5.26
N LEU A 145 1.82 -10.15 -6.42
CA LEU A 145 2.62 -11.19 -7.08
C LEU A 145 3.99 -11.36 -6.41
N LEU A 146 4.58 -10.26 -5.95
CA LEU A 146 5.94 -10.26 -5.39
C LEU A 146 5.99 -10.61 -3.90
N LEU A 147 4.97 -10.24 -3.12
CA LEU A 147 4.95 -10.45 -1.68
C LEU A 147 4.07 -11.64 -1.29
N PRO A 148 4.52 -12.50 -0.34
CA PRO A 148 3.72 -13.64 0.10
C PRO A 148 2.66 -13.26 1.15
N GLY A 149 1.53 -13.95 1.09
CA GLY A 149 0.56 -14.10 2.20
C GLY A 149 0.15 -12.78 2.86
N GLU A 150 0.45 -12.65 4.15
CA GLU A 150 0.02 -11.52 4.98
C GLU A 150 0.74 -10.20 4.64
N LEU A 151 1.99 -10.28 4.18
CA LEU A 151 2.75 -9.09 3.80
C LEU A 151 2.11 -8.36 2.62
N ALA A 152 1.60 -9.11 1.64
CA ALA A 152 0.87 -8.53 0.51
C ALA A 152 -0.39 -7.80 0.96
N LYS A 153 -1.14 -8.36 1.92
CA LYS A 153 -2.37 -7.73 2.44
C LYS A 153 -2.06 -6.40 3.12
N HIS A 154 -1.05 -6.38 3.99
CA HIS A 154 -0.62 -5.14 4.66
C HIS A 154 -0.10 -4.11 3.67
N ALA A 155 0.78 -4.49 2.75
CA ALA A 155 1.33 -3.58 1.75
C ALA A 155 0.25 -2.96 0.86
N VAL A 156 -0.73 -3.75 0.42
CA VAL A 156 -1.86 -3.25 -0.37
C VAL A 156 -2.78 -2.33 0.44
N SER A 157 -3.02 -2.66 1.71
CA SER A 157 -3.82 -1.82 2.62
C SER A 157 -3.16 -0.45 2.81
N GLU A 158 -1.86 -0.42 3.13
CA GLU A 158 -1.10 0.82 3.28
C GLU A 158 -1.03 1.64 1.98
N GLY A 159 -0.82 0.98 0.84
CA GLY A 159 -0.83 1.64 -0.46
C GLY A 159 -2.18 2.30 -0.79
N THR A 160 -3.28 1.62 -0.50
CA THR A 160 -4.63 2.15 -0.77
C THR A 160 -4.93 3.36 0.13
N LYS A 161 -4.59 3.28 1.42
CA LYS A 161 -4.74 4.40 2.36
C LYS A 161 -3.97 5.63 1.89
N ALA A 162 -2.73 5.45 1.43
CA ALA A 162 -1.90 6.54 0.92
C ALA A 162 -2.51 7.21 -0.31
N VAL A 163 -3.04 6.43 -1.26
CA VAL A 163 -3.72 6.95 -2.46
C VAL A 163 -4.96 7.76 -2.09
N THR A 164 -5.82 7.22 -1.21
CA THR A 164 -7.02 7.93 -0.75
C THR A 164 -6.67 9.24 -0.05
N LYS A 165 -5.68 9.21 0.85
CA LYS A 165 -5.21 10.42 1.55
C LYS A 165 -4.73 11.47 0.55
N TYR A 166 -3.90 11.07 -0.41
CA TYR A 166 -3.38 11.97 -1.44
C TYR A 166 -4.49 12.64 -2.26
N THR A 167 -5.52 11.88 -2.65
CA THR A 167 -6.66 12.42 -3.40
C THR A 167 -7.54 13.37 -2.57
N SER A 168 -7.60 13.20 -1.25
CA SER A 168 -8.43 14.01 -0.35
C SER A 168 -7.79 15.30 0.13
N SER A 169 -6.45 15.41 0.10
CA SER A 169 -5.69 16.52 0.67
C SER A 169 -5.54 17.74 -0.26
N LYS A 170 -6.55 18.02 -1.08
CA LYS A 170 -6.55 19.18 -1.99
C LYS A 170 -7.19 20.42 -1.37
#